data_AF-A0A0J8X297-F1
#
_entry.id   AF-A0A0J8X297-F1
#
_cell.length_a   1.000
_cell.length_b   1.000
_cell.length_c   1.000
_cell.angle_alpha   90.00
_cell.angle_beta   90.00
_cell.angle_gamma   90.00
#
_symmetry.space_group_name_H-M   'P 1'
#
loop_
_entity.id
_entity.type
_entity.pdbx_description
1 polymer ?
#
loop_
_entity_poly.entity_id
_entity_poly.type
_entity_poly.pdbx_seq_one_letter_code
_entity_poly.pdbx_strand_id
1 'polypeptide(L)' 'MQGLQIHGWDPQGAELSLDADAEHELPWAFVKPRADGDWRWEAGVEDEWRTPLGQAAGKANTQAEAKTAAENWLRDQ' A
#
# COMPACT_ATOMS: atom_id res chain seq x y z
N MET A 1 15.64 1.98 -10.62
CA MET A 1 14.99 1.29 -9.48
C MET A 1 14.08 2.33 -8.82
N GLN A 2 12.80 2.35 -9.22
CA GLN A 2 11.82 3.36 -8.80
C GLN A 2 11.15 2.93 -7.48
N GLY A 3 10.93 3.89 -6.59
CA GLY A 3 10.64 3.68 -5.17
C GLY A 3 9.17 3.46 -4.85
N LEU A 4 8.95 2.60 -3.85
CA LEU A 4 7.67 2.27 -3.23
C LEU A 4 6.94 3.55 -2.73
N GLN A 5 5.70 3.75 -3.15
CA GLN A 5 4.82 4.78 -2.59
C GLN A 5 4.17 4.26 -1.30
N ILE A 6 4.63 4.76 -0.15
CA ILE A 6 4.04 4.47 1.16
C ILE A 6 3.13 5.65 1.53
N HIS A 7 1.81 5.45 1.52
CA HIS A 7 0.87 6.42 2.05
C HIS A 7 0.83 6.32 3.59
N GLY A 8 1.66 7.12 4.27
CA GLY A 8 1.46 7.45 5.67
C GLY A 8 0.41 8.55 5.80
N TRP A 9 -0.66 8.31 6.56
CA TRP A 9 -1.65 9.36 6.85
C TRP A 9 -1.04 10.35 7.85
N ASP A 10 -0.67 11.56 7.39
CA ASP A 10 -0.28 12.67 8.25
C ASP A 10 -1.53 13.54 8.56
N PRO A 11 -1.93 13.69 9.83
CA PRO A 11 -3.08 14.51 10.22
C PRO A 11 -2.88 16.03 10.00
N GLN A 12 -1.71 16.52 9.55
CA GLN A 12 -1.41 17.95 9.39
C GLN A 12 -1.36 18.47 7.94
N GLY A 13 -1.69 17.65 6.94
CA GLY A 13 -1.93 18.12 5.58
C GLY A 13 -0.69 18.67 4.86
N ALA A 14 0.08 17.76 4.27
CA ALA A 14 0.93 18.07 3.12
C ALA A 14 0.97 16.83 2.21
N GLU A 15 0.08 16.77 1.23
CA GLU A 15 0.19 15.81 0.13
C GLU A 15 1.37 16.24 -0.76
N LEU A 16 2.47 15.50 -0.68
CA LEU A 16 3.54 15.58 -1.67
C LEU A 16 3.24 14.54 -2.76
N SER A 17 2.66 15.00 -3.86
CA SER A 17 2.61 14.25 -5.12
C SER A 17 3.89 14.51 -5.91
N LEU A 18 4.54 13.45 -6.39
CA LEU A 18 5.60 13.55 -7.39
C LEU A 18 5.12 12.87 -8.66
N ASP A 19 5.18 13.61 -9.76
CA ASP A 19 4.77 13.17 -11.09
C ASP A 19 5.49 11.89 -11.51
N ALA A 20 4.71 10.94 -12.04
CA ALA A 20 5.21 9.79 -12.78
C ALA A 20 4.43 9.69 -14.10
N ASP A 21 5.11 9.98 -15.21
CA ASP A 21 4.69 9.54 -16.55
C ASP A 21 4.73 8.01 -16.57
N ALA A 22 3.58 7.33 -16.57
CA ALA A 22 3.53 5.88 -16.40
C ALA A 22 2.48 5.20 -17.30
N GLU A 23 2.95 4.58 -18.38
CA GLU A 23 2.31 3.44 -19.06
C GLU A 23 2.40 2.14 -18.20
N HIS A 24 2.58 2.25 -16.87
CA HIS A 24 3.20 1.26 -15.98
C HIS A 24 2.33 0.84 -14.79
N GLU A 25 2.53 -0.41 -14.33
CA GLU A 25 1.99 -0.96 -13.09
C GLU A 25 2.27 -0.05 -11.87
N LEU A 26 1.20 0.35 -11.17
CA LEU A 26 1.17 1.25 -10.02
C LEU A 26 0.91 0.46 -8.73
N PRO A 27 1.95 0.15 -7.93
CA PRO A 27 1.78 -0.54 -6.66
C PRO A 27 1.17 0.37 -5.58
N TRP A 28 0.25 -0.16 -4.77
CA TRP A 28 -0.34 0.52 -3.62
C TRP A 28 -0.44 -0.39 -2.39
N ALA A 29 -0.45 0.21 -1.20
CA ALA A 29 -0.69 -0.50 0.06
C ALA A 29 -1.43 0.37 1.09
N PHE A 30 -2.31 -0.26 1.87
CA PHE A 30 -3.02 0.33 3.00
C PHE A 30 -2.83 -0.53 4.26
N VAL A 31 -2.52 0.11 5.39
CA VAL A 31 -2.45 -0.53 6.71
C VAL A 31 -3.37 0.22 7.66
N LYS A 32 -4.32 -0.49 8.28
CA LYS A 32 -5.38 0.10 9.11
C LYS A 32 -5.53 -0.65 10.43
N PRO A 33 -5.65 0.04 11.58
CA PRO A 33 -6.02 -0.60 12.83
C PRO A 33 -7.48 -1.07 12.78
N ARG A 34 -7.80 -2.13 13.50
CA ARG A 34 -9.15 -2.69 13.67
C ARG A 34 -9.63 -2.51 15.11
N ALA A 35 -10.94 -2.60 15.30
CA ALA A 35 -11.58 -2.43 16.60
C ALA A 35 -11.23 -3.52 17.63
N ASP A 36 -10.73 -4.67 17.17
CA ASP A 36 -10.28 -5.80 17.99
C ASP A 36 -8.81 -5.66 18.46
N GLY A 37 -8.13 -4.56 18.09
CA GLY A 37 -6.71 -4.33 18.42
C GLY A 37 -5.75 -4.88 17.37
N ASP A 38 -6.25 -5.68 16.42
CA ASP A 38 -5.46 -6.18 15.29
C ASP A 38 -5.28 -5.10 14.22
N TRP A 39 -4.39 -5.38 13.28
CA TRP A 39 -4.12 -4.56 12.11
C TRP A 39 -4.53 -5.30 10.85
N ARG A 40 -5.20 -4.62 9.94
CA ARG A 40 -5.48 -5.08 8.58
C ARG A 40 -4.45 -4.46 7.64
N TRP A 41 -4.01 -5.22 6.66
CA TRP A 41 -3.32 -4.67 5.50
C TRP A 41 -4.03 -5.07 4.20
N GLU A 42 -3.88 -4.23 3.20
CA GLU A 42 -4.34 -4.43 1.83
C GLU A 42 -3.21 -3.94 0.92
N ALA A 43 -2.87 -4.66 -0.13
CA ALA A 43 -1.93 -4.21 -1.13
C ALA A 43 -2.39 -4.64 -2.51
N GLY A 44 -2.03 -3.88 -3.53
CA GLY A 44 -2.42 -4.15 -4.89
C GLY A 44 -1.50 -3.49 -5.90
N VAL A 45 -1.71 -3.87 -7.15
CA VAL A 45 -1.10 -3.26 -8.33
C VAL A 45 -2.24 -2.87 -9.25
N GLU A 46 -2.22 -1.65 -9.73
CA GLU A 46 -3.21 -1.10 -10.67
C GLU A 46 -2.52 -0.60 -11.94
N ASP A 47 -3.24 -0.45 -13.04
CA ASP A 47 -2.75 0.33 -14.17
C ASP A 47 -3.02 1.84 -13.99
N GLU A 48 -2.60 2.65 -14.96
CA GLU A 48 -2.85 4.10 -14.99
C GLU A 48 -4.35 4.49 -14.92
N TRP A 49 -5.25 3.57 -15.29
CA TRP A 49 -6.70 3.73 -15.26
C TRP A 49 -7.32 3.23 -13.96
N ARG A 50 -6.49 2.86 -12.97
CA ARG A 50 -6.89 2.24 -11.69
C ARG A 50 -7.59 0.89 -11.87
N THR A 51 -7.31 0.20 -12.98
CA THR A 51 -7.77 -1.16 -13.18
C THR A 51 -6.93 -2.08 -12.29
N PRO A 52 -7.55 -2.87 -11.38
CA PRO A 52 -6.79 -3.80 -10.55
C PRO A 52 -6.13 -4.88 -11.40
N LEU A 53 -4.82 -4.99 -11.32
CA LEU A 53 -4.00 -6.03 -11.94
C LEU A 53 -3.74 -7.19 -10.97
N GLY A 54 -3.62 -6.88 -9.68
CA GLY A 54 -3.48 -7.84 -8.60
C GLY A 54 -3.80 -7.21 -7.25
N GLN A 55 -4.35 -7.98 -6.30
CA GLN A 55 -4.60 -7.50 -4.95
C GLN A 55 -4.54 -8.62 -3.91
N ALA A 56 -4.09 -8.29 -2.71
CA ALA A 56 -4.13 -9.15 -1.53
C ALA A 56 -4.48 -8.36 -0.27
N ALA A 57 -4.99 -9.07 0.73
CA ALA A 57 -5.28 -8.51 2.03
C ALA A 57 -5.03 -9.54 3.13
N GLY A 58 -4.70 -9.04 4.33
CA GLY A 58 -4.44 -9.89 5.48
C GLY A 58 -4.65 -9.18 6.81
N LYS A 59 -4.46 -9.94 7.89
CA LYS A 59 -4.49 -9.45 9.28
C LYS A 59 -3.15 -9.71 9.95
N ALA A 60 -2.80 -8.88 10.91
CA ALA A 60 -1.58 -8.93 11.70
C ALA A 60 -1.87 -8.41 13.11
N ASN A 61 -1.09 -8.84 14.10
CA ASN A 61 -1.30 -8.43 15.49
C ASN A 61 -0.73 -7.02 15.74
N THR A 62 0.24 -6.59 14.93
CA THR A 62 0.88 -5.27 15.05
C THR A 62 0.91 -4.49 13.74
N GLN A 63 1.05 -3.16 13.84
CA GLN A 63 1.23 -2.27 12.68
C GLN A 63 2.44 -2.67 11.84
N ALA A 64 3.54 -3.03 12.51
CA ALA A 64 4.80 -3.41 11.86
C ALA A 64 4.63 -4.69 11.05
N GLU A 65 3.98 -5.71 11.62
CA GLU A 65 3.66 -6.96 10.91
C GLU A 65 2.75 -6.71 9.70
N ALA A 66 1.72 -5.86 9.85
CA ALA A 66 0.82 -5.51 8.76
C ALA A 66 1.56 -4.79 7.62
N LYS A 67 2.45 -3.87 7.97
CA LYS A 67 3.30 -3.15 7.01
C LYS A 67 4.25 -4.10 6.28
N THR A 68 4.97 -4.94 7.01
CA THR A 68 5.91 -5.91 6.42
C THR A 68 5.20 -6.90 5.51
N ALA A 69 3.99 -7.35 5.88
CA ALA A 69 3.22 -8.26 5.03
C ALA A 69 2.78 -7.61 3.70
N ALA A 70 2.32 -6.36 3.73
CA ALA A 70 2.00 -5.61 2.53
C ALA A 70 3.24 -5.36 1.64
N GLU A 71 4.37 -4.97 2.24
CA GLU A 71 5.63 -4.74 1.53
C GLU A 71 6.19 -6.03 0.90
N ASN A 72 6.08 -7.16 1.58
CA ASN A 72 6.52 -8.45 1.05
C ASN A 72 5.65 -8.87 -0.14
N TRP A 73 4.32 -8.74 -0.02
CA TRP A 73 3.43 -9.08 -1.12
C TRP A 73 3.74 -8.24 -2.38
N LEU A 74 3.95 -6.93 -2.22
CA LEU A 74 4.32 -6.06 -3.34
C LEU A 74 5.69 -6.39 -3.97
N ARG A 75 6.62 -6.97 -3.20
CA ARG A 75 7.92 -7.42 -3.71
C ARG A 75 7.82 -8.74 -4.48
N ASP A 76 6.86 -9.59 -4.10
CA ASP A 76 6.65 -10.92 -4.67
C ASP A 76 5.68 -10.91 -5.87
N GLN A 77 5.11 -9.76 -6.24
CA GLN A 77 4.34 -9.57 -7.48
C GLN A 77 5.23 -9.53 -8.72
#